data_AF-C5RA88-F1
#
_entry.id   AF-C5RA88-F1
#
_cell.length_a   1.000
_cell.length_b   1.000
_cell.length_c   1.000
_cell.angle_alpha   90.00
_cell.angle_beta   90.00
_cell.angle_gamma   90.00
#
_symmetry.space_group_name_H-M   'P 1'
#
loop_
_entity.id
_entity.type
_entity.pdbx_description
1 polymer ?
#
loop_
_entity_poly.entity_id
_entity_poly.type
_entity_poly.pdbx_seq_one_letter_code
_entity_poly.pdbx_strand_id
1 'polypeptide(L)'
;MAQRRMFSKKVTDTDIFLDMPLSAQALYFHLNMHADDDGFIGNINTIKRMVGASNDDEKLLIAKQLIIPFEKSGIVVVRDWRIHNYIRKDRYAETIYKNEREQLGLDETGKYQINGPIIDGLPMVDQRETQVRLGKDR
;
A
#
# COMPACT_ATOMS: atom_id res chain seq x y z
N MET A 1 -17.12 0.16 11.21
CA MET A 1 -16.93 -0.87 10.16
C MET A 1 -15.45 -1.22 10.14
N ALA A 2 -15.05 -2.49 10.14
CA ALA A 2 -13.63 -2.84 10.13
C ALA A 2 -13.02 -2.56 8.73
N GLN A 3 -11.91 -1.84 8.67
CA GLN A 3 -11.12 -1.70 7.45
C GLN A 3 -10.38 -3.01 7.18
N ARG A 4 -10.56 -3.59 5.99
CA ARG A 4 -9.85 -4.79 5.56
C ARG A 4 -8.68 -4.37 4.68
N ARG A 5 -7.49 -4.84 5.02
CA ARG A 5 -6.28 -4.65 4.24
C ARG A 5 -5.86 -6.00 3.67
N MET A 6 -5.67 -6.05 2.36
CA MET A 6 -5.28 -7.24 1.61
C MET A 6 -3.78 -7.20 1.31
N PHE A 7 -3.18 -8.38 1.20
CA PHE A 7 -1.79 -8.56 0.77
C PHE A 7 -1.74 -9.41 -0.48
N SER A 8 -0.99 -8.92 -1.46
CA SER A 8 -0.85 -9.56 -2.75
C SER A 8 0.44 -10.37 -2.76
N LYS A 9 0.29 -11.66 -3.06
CA LYS A 9 1.42 -12.59 -3.25
C LYS A 9 2.37 -12.14 -4.36
N LYS A 10 1.90 -11.31 -5.31
CA LYS A 10 2.74 -10.70 -6.35
C LYS A 10 3.85 -9.82 -5.77
N VAL A 11 3.75 -9.42 -4.51
CA VAL A 11 4.78 -8.67 -3.78
C VAL A 11 5.37 -9.55 -2.67
N THR A 12 4.52 -10.14 -1.83
CA THR A 12 4.96 -10.82 -0.59
C THR A 12 5.62 -12.17 -0.80
N ASP A 13 5.35 -12.84 -1.93
CA ASP A 13 5.88 -14.17 -2.23
C ASP A 13 7.02 -14.08 -3.27
N THR A 14 7.66 -12.92 -3.39
CA THR A 14 8.82 -12.70 -4.27
C THR A 14 10.12 -12.91 -3.52
N ASP A 15 11.15 -13.42 -4.20
CA ASP A 15 12.49 -13.59 -3.60
C ASP A 15 13.01 -12.28 -3.00
N ILE A 16 12.79 -11.15 -3.70
CA ILE A 16 13.17 -9.81 -3.24
C ILE A 16 12.59 -9.50 -1.85
N PHE A 17 11.34 -9.92 -1.59
CA PHE A 17 10.67 -9.69 -0.31
C PHE A 17 11.07 -10.73 0.74
N LEU A 18 11.08 -12.01 0.36
CA LEU A 18 11.36 -13.13 1.26
C LEU A 18 12.82 -13.16 1.74
N ASP A 19 13.75 -12.61 0.96
CA ASP A 19 15.16 -12.48 1.34
C ASP A 19 15.41 -11.36 2.37
N MET A 20 14.43 -10.51 2.65
CA MET A 20 14.58 -9.44 3.66
C MET A 20 14.53 -10.00 5.09
N PRO A 21 15.19 -9.34 6.06
CA PRO A 21 15.03 -9.67 7.48
C PRO A 21 13.56 -9.67 7.92
N LEU A 22 13.21 -10.55 8.85
CA LEU A 22 11.84 -10.65 9.38
C LEU A 22 11.34 -9.33 9.97
N SER A 23 12.23 -8.52 10.56
CA SER A 23 11.92 -7.18 11.05
C SER A 23 11.46 -6.22 9.95
N ALA A 24 12.14 -6.24 8.79
CA ALA A 24 11.75 -5.44 7.62
C ALA A 24 10.44 -5.94 7.00
N GLN A 25 10.25 -7.26 6.89
CA GLN A 25 8.99 -7.84 6.44
C GLN A 25 7.84 -7.44 7.37
N ALA A 26 8.02 -7.58 8.69
CA ALA A 26 7.03 -7.17 9.69
C ALA A 26 6.71 -5.67 9.58
N LEU A 27 7.74 -4.81 9.46
CA LEU A 27 7.53 -3.37 9.24
C LEU A 27 6.66 -3.11 8.02
N TYR A 28 6.92 -3.77 6.89
CA TYR A 28 6.12 -3.61 5.68
C TYR A 28 4.64 -4.00 5.88
N PHE A 29 4.39 -5.15 6.52
CA PHE A 29 3.04 -5.60 6.82
C PHE A 29 2.31 -4.62 7.74
N HIS A 30 2.96 -4.12 8.78
CA HIS A 30 2.35 -3.16 9.69
C HIS A 30 2.13 -1.79 9.04
N LEU A 31 3.04 -1.31 8.18
CA LEU A 31 2.80 -0.08 7.40
C LEU A 31 1.54 -0.20 6.56
N ASN A 32 1.33 -1.33 5.89
CA ASN A 32 0.10 -1.60 5.14
C ASN A 32 -1.16 -1.66 6.03
N MET A 33 -1.06 -2.20 7.24
CA MET A 33 -2.19 -2.20 8.19
C MET A 33 -2.59 -0.79 8.64
N HIS A 34 -1.61 0.08 8.81
CA HIS A 34 -1.80 1.43 9.34
C HIS A 34 -1.99 2.51 8.27
N ALA A 35 -1.86 2.16 6.99
CA ALA A 35 -2.08 3.07 5.89
C ALA A 35 -3.56 3.47 5.75
N ASP A 36 -3.78 4.69 5.26
CA ASP A 36 -5.09 5.15 4.79
C ASP A 36 -5.49 4.49 3.45
N ASP A 37 -6.62 4.88 2.86
CA ASP A 37 -7.12 4.23 1.63
C ASP A 37 -6.33 4.58 0.37
N ASP A 38 -5.37 5.51 0.44
CA ASP A 38 -4.41 5.79 -0.62
C ASP A 38 -3.02 5.20 -0.36
N GLY A 39 -2.81 4.58 0.79
CA GLY A 39 -1.57 3.90 1.14
C GLY A 39 -0.60 4.75 1.94
N PHE A 40 -1.02 5.91 2.46
CA PHE A 40 -0.15 6.84 3.18
C PHE A 40 -0.14 6.58 4.70
N ILE A 41 1.03 6.82 5.29
CA ILE A 41 1.33 6.64 6.72
C ILE A 41 2.05 7.88 7.23
N GLY A 42 1.49 8.57 8.23
CA GLY A 42 2.13 9.71 8.91
C GLY A 42 2.89 9.37 10.19
N ASN A 43 2.89 8.11 10.63
CA ASN A 43 3.45 7.70 11.92
C ASN A 43 4.42 6.51 11.83
N ILE A 44 5.24 6.44 10.76
CA ILE A 44 6.23 5.36 10.54
C ILE A 44 7.15 5.13 11.75
N ASN A 45 7.63 6.20 12.40
CA ASN A 45 8.51 6.08 13.57
C ASN A 45 7.83 5.37 14.75
N THR A 46 6.52 5.57 14.92
CA THR A 46 5.73 4.87 15.95
C THR A 46 5.54 3.41 15.59
N ILE A 47 5.24 3.11 14.33
CA ILE A 47 5.06 1.73 13.85
C ILE A 47 6.37 0.95 13.97
N LYS A 48 7.51 1.53 13.57
CA LYS A 48 8.84 0.91 13.77
C LYS A 48 9.09 0.52 15.22
N ARG A 49 8.84 1.43 16.17
CA ARG A 49 8.97 1.13 17.61
C ARG A 49 8.02 0.02 18.05
N MET A 50 6.78 0.03 17.56
CA MET A 50 5.77 -0.98 17.91
C MET A 50 6.17 -2.38 17.45
N VAL A 51 6.78 -2.51 16.26
CA VAL A 51 7.17 -3.81 15.69
C VAL A 51 8.62 -4.21 16.01
N GLY A 52 9.38 -3.35 16.70
CA GLY A 52 10.79 -3.58 16.98
C GLY A 52 11.70 -3.49 15.75
N ALA A 53 11.29 -2.77 14.70
CA ALA A 53 12.11 -2.56 13.50
C ALA A 53 13.10 -1.40 13.67
N SER A 54 14.26 -1.56 13.07
CA SER A 54 15.35 -0.59 13.06
C SER A 54 15.18 0.46 11.95
N ASN A 55 16.04 1.48 11.97
CA ASN A 55 16.14 2.43 10.86
C ASN A 55 16.72 1.77 9.59
N ASP A 56 17.50 0.70 9.73
CA ASP A 56 18.06 0.00 8.57
C ASP A 56 17.01 -0.86 7.88
N ASP A 57 16.02 -1.39 8.62
CA ASP A 57 14.84 -2.04 8.02
C ASP A 57 14.05 -1.06 7.15
N GLU A 58 13.83 0.17 7.63
CA GLU A 58 13.18 1.22 6.83
C GLU A 58 13.98 1.57 5.57
N LYS A 59 15.29 1.83 5.71
CA LYS A 59 16.17 2.08 4.56
C LYS A 59 16.15 0.93 3.57
N LEU A 60 16.07 -0.31 4.05
CA LEU A 60 15.97 -1.49 3.20
C LEU A 60 14.65 -1.50 2.41
N LEU A 61 13.52 -1.18 3.05
CA LEU A 61 12.23 -1.06 2.35
C LEU A 61 12.26 0.04 1.28
N ILE A 62 12.91 1.17 1.56
CA ILE A 62 13.12 2.26 0.60
C ILE A 62 14.01 1.79 -0.56
N ALA A 63 15.14 1.15 -0.25
CA ALA A 63 16.10 0.68 -1.25
C ALA A 63 15.51 -0.40 -2.17
N LYS A 64 14.65 -1.27 -1.62
CA LYS A 64 13.87 -2.26 -2.39
C LYS A 64 12.64 -1.66 -3.07
N GLN A 65 12.42 -0.35 -2.94
CA GLN A 65 11.32 0.41 -3.52
C GLN A 65 9.93 -0.14 -3.13
N LEU A 66 9.79 -0.63 -1.90
CA LEU A 66 8.51 -1.11 -1.34
C LEU A 66 7.71 0.03 -0.70
N ILE A 67 8.39 1.07 -0.24
CA ILE A 67 7.79 2.31 0.27
C ILE A 67 8.49 3.52 -0.36
N ILE A 68 7.79 4.65 -0.41
CA ILE A 68 8.31 5.93 -0.86
C ILE A 68 8.24 6.93 0.30
N PRO A 69 9.37 7.49 0.76
CA PRO A 69 9.37 8.50 1.80
C PRO A 69 9.21 9.92 1.24
N PHE A 70 8.53 10.77 2.01
CA PHE A 70 8.46 12.22 1.80
C PHE A 70 9.27 12.90 2.90
N GLU A 71 10.57 13.11 2.65
CA GLU A 71 11.56 13.48 3.67
C GLU A 71 11.19 14.72 4.49
N LYS A 72 10.55 15.71 3.86
CA LYS A 72 10.19 16.99 4.51
C LYS A 72 9.01 16.87 5.47
N SER A 73 8.14 15.88 5.30
CA SER A 73 6.92 15.71 6.07
C SER A 73 6.92 14.49 6.99
N GLY A 74 7.90 13.59 6.86
CA GLY A 74 7.96 12.36 7.64
C GLY A 74 6.85 11.35 7.31
N ILE A 75 6.17 11.58 6.18
CA ILE A 75 5.13 10.72 5.63
C ILE A 75 5.78 9.69 4.72
N VAL A 76 5.23 8.48 4.70
CA VAL A 76 5.59 7.47 3.72
C VAL A 76 4.34 6.96 3.02
N VAL A 77 4.49 6.46 1.80
CA VAL A 77 3.43 5.75 1.08
C VAL A 77 3.89 4.34 0.71
N VAL A 78 3.01 3.35 0.82
CA VAL A 78 3.27 2.00 0.31
C VAL A 78 3.21 2.04 -1.21
N ARG A 79 4.31 1.69 -1.88
CA ARG A 79 4.41 1.82 -3.33
C ARG A 79 3.40 0.93 -4.06
N ASP A 80 3.28 -0.31 -3.63
CA ASP A 80 2.41 -1.32 -4.23
C ASP A 80 0.97 -1.30 -3.68
N TRP A 81 0.53 -0.18 -3.06
CA TRP A 81 -0.75 -0.11 -2.36
C TRP A 81 -1.94 -0.55 -3.21
N ARG A 82 -2.03 -0.08 -4.46
CA ARG A 82 -3.13 -0.41 -5.38
C ARG A 82 -3.07 -1.87 -5.87
N ILE A 83 -1.90 -2.51 -5.80
CA ILE A 83 -1.74 -3.95 -6.07
C ILE A 83 -2.23 -4.78 -4.89
N HIS A 84 -2.01 -4.28 -3.68
CA HIS A 84 -2.48 -4.90 -2.44
C HIS A 84 -3.98 -4.73 -2.23
N ASN A 85 -4.47 -3.51 -2.39
CA ASN A 85 -5.78 -3.11 -1.93
C ASN A 85 -6.62 -2.58 -3.08
N TYR A 86 -7.70 -3.31 -3.31
CA TYR A 86 -8.80 -2.86 -4.16
C TYR A 86 -9.92 -2.28 -3.28
N ILE A 87 -10.15 -0.96 -3.37
CA ILE A 87 -11.12 -0.23 -2.54
C ILE A 87 -12.26 0.30 -3.40
N ARG A 88 -13.50 -0.02 -2.99
CA ARG A 88 -14.72 0.41 -3.70
C ARG A 88 -14.99 1.91 -3.48
N LYS A 89 -15.51 2.59 -4.52
CA LYS A 89 -15.85 4.03 -4.49
C LYS A 89 -16.68 4.45 -3.30
N ASP A 90 -17.71 3.68 -2.97
CA ASP A 90 -18.66 3.98 -1.89
C ASP A 90 -18.05 3.92 -0.48
N ARG A 91 -16.84 3.39 -0.33
CA ARG A 91 -16.16 3.25 0.96
C ARG A 91 -14.81 3.96 1.03
N TYR A 92 -14.37 4.54 -0.07
CA TYR A 92 -13.07 5.18 -0.16
C TYR A 92 -13.06 6.51 0.57
N ALA A 93 -12.03 6.71 1.39
CA ALA A 93 -11.70 8.00 1.98
C ALA A 93 -10.34 8.49 1.44
N GLU A 94 -10.34 9.63 0.76
CA GLU A 94 -9.11 10.26 0.25
C GLU A 94 -8.12 10.54 1.40
N THR A 95 -6.83 10.41 1.11
CA THR A 95 -5.77 10.81 2.03
C THR A 95 -5.85 12.28 2.43
N ILE A 96 -5.45 12.56 3.67
CA ILE A 96 -5.23 13.93 4.15
C ILE A 96 -3.93 14.54 3.60
N TYR A 97 -3.02 13.72 3.07
CA TYR A 97 -1.70 14.13 2.59
C TYR A 97 -1.73 14.51 1.10
N LYS A 98 -2.55 15.53 0.79
CA LYS A 98 -2.84 15.94 -0.59
C LYS A 98 -1.60 16.39 -1.37
N ASN A 99 -0.73 17.15 -0.72
CA ASN A 99 0.50 17.66 -1.33
C ASN A 99 1.46 16.54 -1.72
N GLU A 100 1.58 15.51 -0.89
CA GLU A 100 2.37 14.31 -1.18
C GLU A 100 1.72 13.46 -2.27
N ARG A 101 0.39 13.34 -2.25
CA ARG A 101 -0.38 12.61 -3.26
C ARG A 101 -0.25 13.21 -4.66
N GLU A 102 -0.22 14.54 -4.78
CA GLU A 102 -0.05 15.27 -6.04
C GLU A 102 1.32 15.00 -6.69
N GLN A 103 2.34 14.64 -5.91
CA GLN A 103 3.67 14.30 -6.40
C GLN A 103 3.75 12.87 -6.96
N LEU A 104 2.68 12.08 -6.83
CA LEU A 104 2.66 10.68 -7.25
C LEU A 104 1.84 10.48 -8.52
N GLY A 105 2.46 9.81 -9.49
CA GLY A 105 1.78 9.10 -10.56
C GLY A 105 1.67 7.61 -10.28
N LEU A 106 1.09 6.89 -11.23
CA LEU A 106 1.06 5.43 -11.25
C LEU A 106 1.81 4.94 -12.48
N ASP A 107 2.55 3.84 -12.35
CA ASP A 107 3.08 3.13 -13.51
C ASP A 107 2.02 2.21 -14.15
N GLU A 108 2.37 1.58 -15.27
CA GLU A 108 1.51 0.63 -15.98
C GLU A 108 1.09 -0.59 -15.15
N THR A 109 1.80 -0.87 -14.06
CA THR A 109 1.53 -1.98 -13.15
C THR A 109 0.70 -1.57 -11.92
N GLY A 110 0.39 -0.28 -11.79
CA GLY A 110 -0.38 0.27 -10.68
C GLY A 110 0.46 0.58 -9.43
N LYS A 111 1.78 0.69 -9.55
CA LYS A 111 2.64 1.12 -8.45
C LYS A 111 2.77 2.63 -8.43
N TYR A 112 2.87 3.22 -7.24
CA TYR A 112 3.20 4.64 -7.13
C TYR A 112 4.61 4.94 -7.64
N GLN A 113 4.75 6.12 -8.24
CA GLN A 113 6.02 6.66 -8.70
C GLN A 113 6.05 8.18 -8.50
N ILE A 114 7.14 8.70 -7.94
CA ILE A 114 7.36 10.14 -7.84
C ILE A 114 7.47 10.73 -9.25
N ASN A 115 6.69 11.77 -9.53
CA ASN A 115 6.61 12.44 -10.84
C ASN A 115 6.28 11.47 -11.99
N GLY A 116 5.61 10.35 -11.69
CA GLY A 116 5.11 9.43 -12.71
C GLY A 116 3.94 10.01 -13.49
N PRO A 117 3.54 9.39 -14.61
CA PRO A 117 2.33 9.80 -15.32
C PRO A 117 1.10 9.67 -14.40
N ILE A 118 0.22 10.67 -14.43
CA ILE A 118 -1.06 10.61 -13.74
C ILE A 118 -1.95 9.64 -14.54
N ILE A 119 -1.97 8.37 -14.13
CA ILE A 119 -2.88 7.38 -14.70
C ILE A 119 -4.14 7.35 -13.82
N ASP A 120 -5.12 8.18 -14.16
CA ASP A 120 -6.50 8.02 -13.67
C ASP A 120 -7.12 6.82 -14.40
N GLY A 121 -6.82 5.59 -13.98
CA GLY A 121 -7.16 4.44 -14.84
C GLY A 121 -7.34 3.06 -14.23
N LEU A 122 -6.87 2.75 -13.02
CA LEU A 122 -7.23 1.47 -12.40
C LEU A 122 -8.57 1.63 -11.70
N PRO A 123 -9.64 0.96 -12.16
CA PRO A 123 -10.99 1.35 -11.83
C PRO A 123 -11.20 1.14 -10.34
N MET A 124 -11.59 2.18 -9.61
CA MET A 124 -12.52 1.93 -8.53
C MET A 124 -13.79 1.42 -9.23
N VAL A 125 -14.03 0.12 -9.18
CA VAL A 125 -15.16 -0.51 -9.87
C VAL A 125 -16.44 0.03 -9.24
N ASP A 126 -17.14 0.86 -10.01
CA ASP A 126 -18.59 0.92 -9.99
C ASP A 126 -19.11 0.01 -11.10
N GLN A 127 -18.95 -1.29 -10.89
CA GLN A 127 -19.70 -2.30 -11.60
C GLN A 127 -20.15 -3.30 -10.55
N ARG A 128 -21.46 -3.33 -10.36
CA ARG A 128 -22.14 -4.43 -9.69
C ARG A 128 -21.91 -5.69 -10.55
N GLU A 129 -20.75 -6.33 -10.43
CA GLU A 129 -20.66 -7.73 -10.82
C GLU A 129 -21.48 -8.50 -9.79
N THR A 130 -22.74 -8.72 -10.14
CA THR A 130 -23.65 -9.63 -9.48
C THR A 130 -22.90 -10.93 -9.24
N GLN A 131 -22.61 -11.22 -7.96
CA GLN A 131 -22.19 -12.55 -7.55
C GLN A 131 -23.29 -13.52 -7.97
N VAL A 132 -23.07 -14.23 -9.08
CA VAL A 132 -23.83 -15.44 -9.37
C VAL A 132 -23.46 -16.43 -8.28
N ARG A 133 -24.28 -16.49 -7.22
CA ARG A 133 -24.29 -17.65 -6.34
C ARG A 133 -24.69 -18.80 -7.25
N LEU A 134 -23.70 -19.61 -7.66
CA LEU A 134 -24.00 -20.97 -8.10
C LEU A 134 -24.73 -21.63 -6.93
N GLY A 135 -26.03 -21.82 -7.12
CA GLY A 135 -26.84 -22.64 -6.24
C GLY A 135 -26.14 -23.97 -6.08
N LYS A 136 -26.01 -24.41 -4.83
CA LYS A 136 -25.82 -25.82 -4.55
C LYS A 136 -27.05 -26.53 -5.10
N ASP A 137 -26.91 -27.12 -6.27
CA ASP A 137 -27.83 -28.18 -6.67
C ASP A 137 -27.65 -29.34 -5.68
N ARG A 138 -28.81 -29.86 -5.31
CA ARG A 138 -29.10 -30.75 -4.18
C ARG A 138 -28.40 -32.10 -4.27
#